data_AF-A0AAN1HH95-F1
#
_entry.id   AF-A0AAN1HH95-F1
#
_cell.length_a   1.000
_cell.length_b   1.000
_cell.length_c   1.000
_cell.angle_alpha   90.00
_cell.angle_beta   90.00
_cell.angle_gamma   90.00
#
_symmetry.space_group_name_H-M   'P 1'
#
loop_
_entity.id
_entity.type
_entity.pdbx_description
1 polymer ?
#
loop_
_entity_poly.entity_id
_entity_poly.type
_entity_poly.pdbx_seq_one_letter_code
_entity_poly.pdbx_strand_id
1 'polypeptide(L)'
;MPRSGEAVRQRLRQAALELFTEHGFDQTPVEAIAARAGVTERTFYRHFADKREMLFDGETELRDLLVQAVAAVPHGMKPLPTLRAAFHETVPLFERNRPLTEPGVRLIAETPALQERSLAKRALLVNALTDALRARGVNPRTAPLCAQVAMDTFAVATHRWMREPSVPLHDQLDQAFRELRLAAAALK
;
A
#
# COMPACT_ATOMS: atom_id res chain seq x y z
N MET A 1 3.90 21.94 -17.32
CA MET A 1 3.52 22.53 -16.02
C MET A 1 2.82 21.46 -15.20
N PRO A 2 3.08 21.28 -13.90
CA PRO A 2 2.28 20.36 -13.10
C PRO A 2 0.83 20.85 -13.15
N ARG A 3 -0.10 19.94 -13.48
CA ARG A 3 -1.54 20.24 -13.45
C ARG A 3 -1.86 20.70 -12.03
N SER A 4 -2.45 21.89 -11.87
CA SER A 4 -2.66 22.56 -10.58
C SER A 4 -3.25 21.66 -9.48
N GLY A 5 -4.04 20.65 -9.86
CA GLY A 5 -4.61 19.66 -8.95
C GLY A 5 -3.61 18.75 -8.24
N GLU A 6 -2.55 18.28 -8.91
CA GLU A 6 -1.60 17.33 -8.29
C GLU A 6 -0.67 18.02 -7.30
N ALA A 7 -0.22 19.24 -7.64
CA ALA A 7 0.54 20.08 -6.72
C ALA A 7 -0.28 20.44 -5.47
N VAL A 8 -1.57 20.78 -5.63
CA VAL A 8 -2.48 21.01 -4.50
C VAL A 8 -2.62 19.76 -3.64
N ARG A 9 -2.77 18.59 -4.27
CA ARG A 9 -2.92 17.31 -3.58
C ARG A 9 -1.70 16.94 -2.75
N GLN A 10 -0.49 17.19 -3.27
CA GLN A 10 0.75 17.00 -2.53
C GLN A 10 0.87 17.95 -1.34
N ARG A 11 0.55 19.24 -1.52
CA ARG A 11 0.54 20.22 -0.41
C ARG A 11 -0.44 19.83 0.70
N LEU A 12 -1.62 19.33 0.34
CA LEU A 12 -2.61 18.81 1.29
C LEU A 12 -2.06 17.62 2.07
N ARG A 13 -1.43 16.64 1.41
CA ARG A 13 -0.84 15.47 2.09
C ARG A 13 0.27 15.87 3.04
N GLN A 14 1.16 16.76 2.61
CA GLN A 14 2.25 17.25 3.44
C GLN A 14 1.72 17.96 4.70
N ALA A 15 0.77 18.89 4.52
CA ALA A 15 0.13 19.60 5.64
C ALA A 15 -0.57 18.66 6.62
N ALA A 16 -1.25 17.63 6.11
CA ALA A 16 -1.91 16.63 6.95
C ALA A 16 -0.92 15.84 7.79
N LEU A 17 0.18 15.35 7.20
CA LEU A 17 1.19 14.57 7.92
C LEU A 17 1.88 15.38 9.01
N GLU A 18 2.19 16.65 8.75
CA GLU A 18 2.72 17.59 9.75
C GLU A 18 1.75 17.75 10.92
N LEU A 19 0.50 18.10 10.64
CA LEU A 19 -0.53 18.31 11.67
C LEU A 19 -0.85 17.03 12.45
N PHE A 20 -0.92 15.88 11.78
CA PHE A 20 -1.12 14.59 12.46
C PHE A 20 0.04 14.25 13.39
N THR A 21 1.27 14.66 13.05
CA THR A 21 2.44 14.48 13.91
C THR A 21 2.44 15.47 15.08
N GLU A 22 2.02 16.72 14.85
CA GLU A 22 1.97 17.79 15.85
C GLU A 22 0.84 17.59 16.88
N HIS A 23 -0.34 17.14 16.44
CA HIS A 23 -1.57 17.17 17.25
C HIS A 23 -2.27 15.81 17.34
N GLY A 24 -1.80 14.80 16.62
CA GLY A 24 -2.50 13.53 16.47
C GLY A 24 -3.59 13.56 15.40
N PHE A 25 -3.95 12.37 14.91
CA PHE A 25 -4.93 12.23 13.83
C PHE A 25 -6.31 12.77 14.22
N ASP A 26 -6.85 12.38 15.37
CA ASP A 26 -8.22 12.71 15.77
C ASP A 26 -8.43 14.21 16.00
N GLN A 27 -7.45 14.88 16.62
CA GLN A 27 -7.53 16.30 16.96
C GLN A 27 -7.30 17.24 15.77
N THR A 28 -6.92 16.72 14.61
CA THR A 28 -6.66 17.54 13.41
C THR A 28 -7.93 17.68 12.55
N PRO A 29 -8.57 18.86 12.47
CA PRO A 29 -9.72 19.07 11.59
C PRO A 29 -9.30 19.31 10.13
N VAL A 30 -10.20 19.02 9.19
CA VAL A 30 -9.98 19.26 7.74
C VAL A 30 -9.70 20.73 7.45
N GLU A 31 -10.37 21.65 8.15
CA GLU A 31 -10.15 23.09 8.05
C GLU A 31 -8.69 23.48 8.31
N ALA A 32 -8.07 22.93 9.37
CA ALA A 32 -6.67 23.21 9.70
C ALA A 32 -5.71 22.69 8.60
N ILE A 33 -5.99 21.51 8.04
CA ILE A 33 -5.22 20.94 6.94
C ILE A 33 -5.32 21.84 5.69
N ALA A 34 -6.54 22.26 5.34
CA ALA A 34 -6.77 23.13 4.20
C ALA A 34 -6.06 24.48 4.36
N ALA A 35 -6.20 25.10 5.53
CA ALA A 35 -5.54 26.35 5.87
C ALA A 35 -4.01 26.24 5.78
N ARG A 36 -3.42 25.19 6.38
CA ARG A 36 -1.96 24.93 6.32
C ARG A 36 -1.48 24.69 4.89
N ALA A 37 -2.28 24.02 4.07
CA ALA A 37 -1.99 23.80 2.65
C ALA A 37 -2.28 25.03 1.77
N GLY A 38 -2.77 26.15 2.32
CA GLY A 38 -3.10 27.36 1.58
C GLY A 38 -4.22 27.14 0.56
N VAL A 39 -5.25 26.37 0.92
CA VAL A 39 -6.45 26.11 0.10
C VAL A 39 -7.72 26.16 0.95
N THR A 40 -8.89 26.17 0.31
CA THR A 40 -10.18 26.12 1.00
C THR A 40 -10.60 24.69 1.32
N GLU A 41 -11.50 24.50 2.29
CA GLU A 41 -12.11 23.18 2.55
C GLU A 41 -12.84 22.62 1.31
N ARG A 42 -13.52 23.47 0.54
CA ARG A 42 -14.10 23.07 -0.75
C ARG A 42 -13.06 22.47 -1.70
N THR A 43 -11.83 23.01 -1.68
CA THR A 43 -10.72 22.46 -2.47
C THR A 43 -10.22 21.15 -1.88
N PHE A 44 -10.12 21.03 -0.55
CA PHE A 44 -9.84 19.75 0.11
C PHE A 44 -10.80 18.65 -0.36
N TYR A 45 -12.12 18.89 -0.25
CA TYR A 45 -13.14 17.90 -0.56
C TYR A 45 -13.22 17.54 -2.05
N ARG A 46 -12.68 18.38 -2.93
CA ARG A 46 -12.49 18.05 -4.35
C ARG A 46 -11.41 16.98 -4.57
N HIS A 47 -10.45 16.84 -3.65
CA HIS A 47 -9.32 15.93 -3.76
C HIS A 47 -9.42 14.69 -2.86
N PHE A 48 -10.08 14.81 -1.71
CA PHE A 48 -10.22 13.74 -0.71
C PHE A 48 -11.62 13.76 -0.10
N ALA A 49 -12.22 12.58 0.08
CA ALA A 49 -13.54 12.47 0.72
C ALA A 49 -13.48 12.84 2.21
N ASP A 50 -12.39 12.45 2.89
CA ASP A 50 -12.13 12.75 4.28
C ASP A 50 -10.60 12.77 4.55
N LYS A 51 -10.20 13.12 5.79
CA LYS A 51 -8.77 13.16 6.19
C LYS A 51 -8.11 11.78 6.28
N ARG A 52 -8.89 10.71 6.44
CA ARG A 52 -8.39 9.33 6.50
C ARG A 52 -7.94 8.88 5.11
N GLU A 53 -8.69 9.19 4.06
CA GLU A 53 -8.37 8.78 2.68
C GLU A 53 -7.05 9.37 2.17
N MET A 54 -6.52 10.43 2.80
CA MET A 54 -5.21 10.99 2.49
C MET A 54 -4.04 10.03 2.72
N LEU A 55 -4.17 9.13 3.72
CA LEU A 55 -3.16 8.12 4.05
C LEU A 55 -3.23 6.90 3.12
N PHE A 56 -4.35 6.72 2.42
CA PHE A 56 -4.57 5.62 1.49
C PHE A 56 -4.47 6.07 0.03
N ASP A 57 -4.03 7.30 -0.17
CA ASP A 57 -3.79 7.83 -1.48
C ASP A 57 -2.73 7.00 -2.25
N GLY A 58 -3.05 6.65 -3.49
CA GLY A 58 -2.29 5.70 -4.31
C GLY A 58 -2.76 4.24 -4.19
N GLU A 59 -3.80 3.94 -3.40
CA GLU A 59 -4.40 2.59 -3.33
C GLU A 59 -4.85 2.09 -4.71
N THR A 60 -5.51 2.93 -5.49
CA THR A 60 -5.96 2.59 -6.86
C THR A 60 -4.77 2.33 -7.79
N GLU A 61 -3.75 3.19 -7.75
CA GLU A 61 -2.52 3.03 -8.54
C GLU A 61 -1.81 1.72 -8.19
N LEU A 62 -1.66 1.42 -6.88
CA LEU A 62 -1.07 0.18 -6.41
C LEU A 62 -1.85 -1.05 -6.88
N ARG A 63 -3.18 -1.03 -6.75
CA ARG A 63 -4.04 -2.13 -7.20
C ARG A 63 -3.87 -2.36 -8.69
N ASP A 64 -3.94 -1.31 -9.50
CA ASP A 64 -3.87 -1.41 -10.95
C ASP A 64 -2.50 -1.90 -11.40
N LEU A 65 -1.43 -1.41 -10.78
CA LEU A 65 -0.06 -1.88 -11.00
C LEU A 65 0.10 -3.36 -10.66
N LEU A 66 -0.42 -3.82 -9.52
CA LEU A 66 -0.38 -5.22 -9.13
C LEU A 66 -1.11 -6.13 -10.11
N VAL A 67 -2.32 -5.75 -10.53
CA VAL A 67 -3.11 -6.53 -11.48
C VAL A 67 -2.41 -6.61 -12.84
N GLN A 68 -1.88 -5.48 -13.32
CA GLN A 68 -1.12 -5.43 -14.58
C GLN A 68 0.16 -6.28 -14.49
N ALA A 69 0.90 -6.18 -13.39
CA ALA A 69 2.13 -6.94 -13.19
C ALA A 69 1.85 -8.44 -13.14
N VAL A 70 0.80 -8.89 -12.43
CA VAL A 70 0.38 -10.30 -12.43
C VAL A 70 0.00 -10.77 -13.83
N ALA A 71 -0.69 -9.95 -14.62
CA ALA A 71 -1.04 -10.29 -16.00
C ALA A 71 0.20 -10.41 -16.91
N ALA A 72 1.21 -9.56 -16.72
CA ALA A 72 2.42 -9.52 -17.55
C ALA A 72 3.40 -10.67 -17.29
N VAL A 73 3.31 -11.37 -16.15
CA VAL A 73 4.19 -12.52 -15.86
C VAL A 73 3.99 -13.66 -16.89
N PRO A 74 5.05 -14.30 -17.41
CA PRO A 74 4.93 -15.43 -18.33
C PRO A 74 4.00 -16.55 -17.83
N HIS A 75 3.23 -17.16 -18.75
CA HIS A 75 2.37 -18.31 -18.42
C HIS A 75 3.20 -19.52 -17.92
N GLY A 76 2.58 -20.39 -17.12
CA GLY A 76 3.23 -21.59 -16.56
C GLY A 76 4.00 -21.36 -15.25
N MET A 77 4.25 -20.11 -14.85
CA MET A 77 4.78 -19.81 -13.51
C MET A 77 3.78 -20.16 -12.41
N LYS A 78 4.28 -20.72 -11.30
CA LYS A 78 3.48 -21.02 -10.10
C LYS A 78 2.92 -19.73 -9.47
N PRO A 79 1.81 -19.80 -8.70
CA PRO A 79 1.12 -18.61 -8.18
C PRO A 79 1.99 -17.73 -7.26
N LEU A 80 2.66 -18.29 -6.25
CA LEU A 80 3.47 -17.50 -5.32
C LEU A 80 4.68 -16.81 -6.00
N PRO A 81 5.46 -17.47 -6.87
CA PRO A 81 6.47 -16.79 -7.68
C PRO A 81 5.91 -15.68 -8.58
N THR A 82 4.70 -15.85 -9.13
CA THR A 82 4.00 -14.83 -9.93
C THR A 82 3.73 -13.58 -9.09
N LEU A 83 3.19 -13.76 -7.89
CA LEU A 83 2.88 -12.65 -6.98
C LEU A 83 4.16 -11.96 -6.49
N ARG A 84 5.22 -12.72 -6.19
CA ARG A 84 6.53 -12.14 -5.83
C ARG A 84 7.06 -11.24 -6.94
N ALA A 85 7.03 -11.71 -8.19
CA ALA A 85 7.45 -10.90 -9.34
C ALA A 85 6.59 -9.62 -9.46
N ALA A 86 5.27 -9.74 -9.33
CA ALA A 86 4.38 -8.59 -9.37
C ALA A 86 4.63 -7.58 -8.23
N PHE A 87 5.01 -8.04 -7.04
CA PHE A 87 5.35 -7.14 -5.93
C PHE A 87 6.63 -6.35 -6.17
N HIS A 88 7.63 -6.92 -6.88
CA HIS A 88 8.83 -6.16 -7.25
C HIS A 88 8.52 -4.98 -8.15
N GLU A 89 7.52 -5.08 -9.03
CA GLU A 89 7.09 -3.95 -9.88
C GLU A 89 6.53 -2.77 -9.06
N THR A 90 6.10 -3.02 -7.82
CA THR A 90 5.59 -1.96 -6.94
C THR A 90 6.69 -1.19 -6.21
N VAL A 91 7.92 -1.68 -6.18
CA VAL A 91 9.01 -1.06 -5.39
C VAL A 91 9.23 0.42 -5.73
N PRO A 92 9.30 0.85 -7.01
CA PRO A 92 9.46 2.26 -7.34
C PRO A 92 8.32 3.15 -6.83
N LEU A 93 7.09 2.63 -6.74
CA LEU A 93 5.95 3.33 -6.17
C LEU A 93 6.12 3.54 -4.66
N PHE A 94 6.58 2.52 -3.94
CA PHE A 94 6.85 2.61 -2.50
C PHE A 94 8.03 3.54 -2.19
N GLU A 95 9.12 3.43 -2.93
CA GLU A 95 10.29 4.30 -2.74
C GLU A 95 9.97 5.77 -3.01
N ARG A 96 9.24 6.06 -4.09
CA ARG A 96 8.77 7.41 -4.43
C ARG A 96 7.87 8.00 -3.34
N ASN A 97 6.98 7.18 -2.78
CA ASN A 97 6.00 7.62 -1.78
C ASN A 97 6.52 7.52 -0.34
N ARG A 98 7.74 7.05 -0.12
CA ARG A 98 8.30 6.78 1.21
C ARG A 98 8.12 7.94 2.21
N PRO A 99 8.42 9.21 1.86
CA PRO A 99 8.26 10.34 2.79
C PRO A 99 6.83 10.52 3.28
N LEU A 100 5.84 10.05 2.52
CA LEU A 100 4.43 10.13 2.85
C LEU A 100 3.91 8.87 3.56
N THR A 101 4.42 7.69 3.18
CA THR A 101 3.97 6.42 3.77
C THR A 101 4.60 6.13 5.12
N GLU A 102 5.86 6.52 5.34
CA GLU A 102 6.60 6.20 6.56
C GLU A 102 5.99 6.85 7.82
N PRO A 103 5.64 8.16 7.83
CA PRO A 103 4.93 8.75 8.97
C PRO A 103 3.52 8.15 9.15
N GLY A 104 2.87 7.78 8.04
CA GLY A 104 1.54 7.16 8.04
C GLY A 104 1.49 5.79 8.74
N VAL A 105 2.60 5.04 8.76
CA VAL A 105 2.65 3.70 9.39
C VAL A 105 2.39 3.78 10.89
N ARG A 106 3.03 4.73 11.58
CA ARG A 106 2.84 4.93 13.01
C ARG A 106 1.42 5.40 13.31
N LEU A 107 0.92 6.37 12.55
CA LEU A 107 -0.46 6.86 12.68
C LEU A 107 -1.49 5.75 12.51
N ILE A 108 -1.33 4.91 11.48
CA ILE A 108 -2.20 3.75 11.26
C ILE A 108 -2.10 2.77 12.43
N ALA A 109 -0.90 2.50 12.95
CA ALA A 109 -0.73 1.57 14.07
C ALA A 109 -1.36 2.08 15.38
N GLU A 110 -1.41 3.39 15.60
CA GLU A 110 -1.90 4.01 16.84
C GLU A 110 -3.39 4.40 16.79
N THR A 111 -4.02 4.42 15.61
CA THR A 111 -5.39 4.91 15.42
C THR A 111 -6.34 3.79 14.95
N PRO A 112 -7.28 3.30 15.78
CA PRO A 112 -8.17 2.18 15.44
C PRO A 112 -8.94 2.35 14.12
N ALA A 113 -9.51 3.53 13.86
CA ALA A 113 -10.26 3.80 12.63
C ALA A 113 -9.38 3.72 11.36
N LEU A 114 -8.06 3.98 11.48
CA LEU A 114 -7.10 3.81 10.39
C LEU A 114 -6.69 2.35 10.21
N GLN A 115 -6.59 1.58 11.31
CA GLN A 115 -6.35 0.14 11.26
C GLN A 115 -7.47 -0.58 10.50
N GLU A 116 -8.73 -0.27 10.83
CA GLU A 116 -9.91 -0.82 10.17
C GLU A 116 -9.89 -0.54 8.66
N ARG A 117 -9.61 0.70 8.26
CA ARG A 117 -9.50 1.08 6.85
C ARG A 117 -8.33 0.41 6.13
N SER A 118 -7.21 0.20 6.83
CA SER A 118 -6.04 -0.53 6.32
C SER A 118 -6.35 -2.02 6.10
N LEU A 119 -7.14 -2.64 6.99
CA LEU A 119 -7.64 -4.00 6.81
C LEU A 119 -8.58 -4.10 5.60
N ALA A 120 -9.50 -3.14 5.44
CA ALA A 120 -10.39 -3.07 4.28
C ALA A 120 -9.60 -2.94 2.96
N LYS A 121 -8.59 -2.05 2.92
CA LYS A 121 -7.67 -1.93 1.78
C LYS A 121 -7.00 -3.26 1.45
N ARG A 122 -6.48 -3.95 2.46
CA ARG A 122 -5.79 -5.24 2.27
C ARG A 122 -6.72 -6.29 1.68
N ALA A 123 -7.95 -6.38 2.18
CA ALA A 123 -8.96 -7.28 1.63
C ALA A 123 -9.26 -6.99 0.15
N LEU A 124 -9.37 -5.71 -0.24
CA LEU A 124 -9.57 -5.32 -1.64
C LEU A 124 -8.39 -5.72 -2.53
N LEU A 125 -7.16 -5.54 -2.06
CA LEU A 125 -5.96 -5.97 -2.79
C LEU A 125 -5.88 -7.50 -2.93
N VAL A 126 -6.19 -8.25 -1.86
CA VAL A 126 -6.24 -9.72 -1.91
C VAL A 126 -7.28 -10.21 -2.91
N ASN A 127 -8.46 -9.58 -2.95
CA ASN A 127 -9.50 -9.92 -3.94
C ASN A 127 -9.01 -9.66 -5.37
N ALA A 128 -8.40 -8.48 -5.63
CA ALA A 128 -7.86 -8.15 -6.94
C ALA A 128 -6.77 -9.14 -7.40
N LEU A 129 -5.84 -9.51 -6.50
CA LEU A 129 -4.81 -10.52 -6.78
C LEU A 129 -5.43 -11.92 -7.01
N THR A 130 -6.46 -12.27 -6.24
CA THR A 130 -7.18 -13.54 -6.41
C THR A 130 -7.79 -13.64 -7.80
N ASP A 131 -8.47 -12.58 -8.26
CA ASP A 131 -9.11 -12.56 -9.56
C ASP A 131 -8.08 -12.55 -10.69
N ALA A 132 -6.96 -11.83 -10.52
CA ALA A 132 -5.85 -11.86 -11.46
C ALA A 132 -5.21 -13.25 -11.58
N LEU A 133 -5.06 -13.99 -10.48
CA LEU A 133 -4.58 -15.38 -10.51
C LEU A 133 -5.59 -16.33 -11.19
N ARG A 134 -6.89 -16.15 -10.94
CA ARG A 134 -7.95 -16.95 -11.58
C ARG A 134 -7.97 -16.73 -13.10
N ALA A 135 -7.82 -15.48 -13.55
CA ALA A 135 -7.68 -15.15 -14.96
C ALA A 135 -6.47 -15.85 -15.62
N ARG A 136 -5.44 -16.21 -14.84
CA ARG A 136 -4.28 -16.99 -15.30
C ARG A 136 -4.48 -18.50 -15.24
N GLY A 137 -5.68 -18.98 -14.90
CA GLY A 137 -6.00 -20.40 -14.79
C GLY A 137 -5.56 -21.05 -13.48
N VAL A 138 -5.20 -20.26 -12.45
CA VAL A 138 -4.91 -20.81 -11.12
C VAL A 138 -6.20 -21.36 -10.51
N ASN A 139 -6.12 -22.55 -9.89
CA ASN A 139 -7.27 -23.23 -9.32
C ASN A 139 -8.04 -22.31 -8.33
N PRO A 140 -9.37 -22.14 -8.50
CA PRO A 140 -10.19 -21.23 -7.68
C PRO A 140 -10.14 -21.48 -6.16
N ARG A 141 -9.83 -22.70 -5.73
CA ARG A 141 -9.63 -23.03 -4.30
C ARG A 141 -8.28 -22.55 -3.77
N THR A 142 -7.24 -22.59 -4.61
CA THR A 142 -5.87 -22.21 -4.22
C THR A 142 -5.55 -20.74 -4.43
N ALA A 143 -6.19 -20.08 -5.40
CA ALA A 143 -5.92 -18.68 -5.73
C ALA A 143 -6.11 -17.73 -4.52
N PRO A 144 -7.20 -17.81 -3.73
CA PRO A 144 -7.39 -16.94 -2.57
C PRO A 144 -6.32 -17.16 -1.50
N LEU A 145 -5.96 -18.42 -1.23
CA LEU A 145 -4.91 -18.75 -0.25
C LEU A 145 -3.56 -18.18 -0.68
N CYS A 146 -3.18 -18.36 -1.95
CA CYS A 146 -1.94 -17.80 -2.47
C CYS A 146 -1.92 -16.27 -2.43
N ALA A 147 -3.02 -15.61 -2.80
CA ALA A 147 -3.14 -14.15 -2.74
C ALA A 147 -3.01 -13.63 -1.29
N GLN A 148 -3.70 -14.25 -0.33
CA GLN A 148 -3.64 -13.88 1.08
C GLN A 148 -2.23 -14.04 1.64
N VAL A 149 -1.63 -15.23 1.51
CA VAL A 149 -0.28 -15.52 2.01
C VAL A 149 0.76 -14.60 1.40
N ALA A 150 0.68 -14.35 0.09
CA ALA A 150 1.61 -13.46 -0.58
C ALA A 150 1.44 -12.00 -0.14
N MET A 151 0.20 -11.53 0.06
CA MET A 151 -0.08 -10.18 0.56
C MET A 151 0.42 -9.99 2.00
N ASP A 152 0.26 -10.99 2.88
CA ASP A 152 0.79 -10.94 4.24
C ASP A 152 2.33 -10.97 4.25
N THR A 153 2.94 -11.75 3.36
CA THR A 153 4.40 -11.77 3.16
C THR A 153 4.91 -10.41 2.67
N PHE A 154 4.19 -9.79 1.73
CA PHE A 154 4.48 -8.43 1.24
C PHE A 154 4.34 -7.38 2.35
N ALA A 155 3.32 -7.48 3.21
CA ALA A 155 3.13 -6.61 4.35
C ALA A 155 4.29 -6.70 5.35
N VAL A 156 4.82 -7.91 5.61
CA VAL A 156 6.01 -8.11 6.44
C VAL A 156 7.24 -7.43 5.82
N ALA A 157 7.50 -7.65 4.53
CA ALA A 157 8.64 -7.05 3.83
C ALA A 157 8.60 -5.51 3.84
N THR A 158 7.44 -4.93 3.53
CA THR A 158 7.25 -3.47 3.54
C THR A 158 7.40 -2.88 4.95
N HIS A 159 6.86 -3.54 5.98
CA HIS A 159 7.04 -3.11 7.37
C HIS A 159 8.51 -3.17 7.82
N ARG A 160 9.26 -4.22 7.45
CA ARG A 160 10.69 -4.33 7.74
C ARG A 160 11.48 -3.22 7.04
N TRP A 161 11.22 -2.98 5.76
CA TRP A 161 11.85 -1.90 4.98
C TRP A 161 11.62 -0.50 5.58
N MET A 162 10.43 -0.26 6.13
CA MET A 162 10.12 1.00 6.82
C MET A 162 10.91 1.16 8.13
N ARG A 163 11.25 0.06 8.82
CA ARG A 163 12.01 0.08 10.08
C ARG A 163 13.52 0.05 9.89
N GLU A 164 13.99 -0.54 8.80
CA GLU A 164 15.40 -0.71 8.48
C GLU A 164 15.70 -0.18 7.07
N PRO A 165 15.92 1.15 6.93
CA PRO A 165 16.11 1.80 5.63
C PRO A 165 17.33 1.34 4.85
N SER A 166 18.32 0.76 5.54
CA SER A 166 19.60 0.32 4.98
C SER A 166 19.48 -0.87 4.04
N VAL A 167 18.38 -1.63 4.13
CA VAL A 167 18.13 -2.78 3.26
C VAL A 167 17.09 -2.39 2.20
N PRO A 168 17.37 -2.51 0.89
CA PRO A 168 16.41 -2.23 -0.17
C PRO A 168 15.12 -3.05 -0.06
N LEU A 169 13.99 -2.50 -0.52
CA LEU A 169 12.71 -3.20 -0.47
C LEU A 169 12.70 -4.48 -1.33
N HIS A 170 13.42 -4.49 -2.45
CA HIS A 170 13.62 -5.72 -3.25
C HIS A 170 14.21 -6.85 -2.40
N ASP A 171 15.22 -6.56 -1.59
CA ASP A 171 15.89 -7.56 -0.76
C ASP A 171 14.99 -8.03 0.40
N GLN A 172 14.24 -7.11 1.00
CA GLN A 172 13.24 -7.44 2.02
C GLN A 172 12.14 -8.36 1.47
N LEU A 173 11.70 -8.15 0.24
CA LEU A 173 10.74 -9.02 -0.45
C LEU A 173 11.32 -10.42 -0.67
N ASP A 174 12.53 -10.49 -1.22
CA ASP A 174 13.18 -11.78 -1.48
C ASP A 174 13.43 -12.57 -0.19
N GLN A 175 13.81 -11.87 0.87
CA GLN A 175 14.00 -12.48 2.18
C GLN A 175 12.67 -12.99 2.77
N ALA A 176 11.60 -12.20 2.74
CA ALA A 176 10.30 -12.61 3.26
C ALA A 176 9.73 -13.83 2.51
N PHE A 177 9.83 -13.86 1.17
CA PHE A 177 9.40 -15.01 0.38
C PHE A 177 10.27 -16.25 0.59
N ARG A 178 11.56 -16.07 0.88
CA ARG A 178 12.46 -17.18 1.26
C ARG A 178 12.06 -17.79 2.60
N GLU A 179 11.77 -16.96 3.59
CA GLU A 179 11.29 -17.38 4.92
C GLU A 179 9.96 -18.14 4.81
N LEU A 180 9.00 -17.62 4.03
CA LEU A 180 7.74 -18.31 3.75
C LEU A 180 7.99 -19.71 3.17
N ARG A 181 8.89 -19.82 2.18
CA ARG A 181 9.23 -21.12 1.55
C ARG A 181 9.80 -22.11 2.56
N LEU A 182 10.69 -21.64 3.45
CA LEU A 182 11.30 -22.49 4.49
C LEU A 182 10.26 -22.94 5.51
N ALA A 183 9.40 -22.02 5.99
CA ALA A 183 8.32 -22.35 6.91
C ALA A 183 7.34 -23.38 6.32
N ALA A 184 6.95 -23.21 5.06
CA ALA A 184 6.08 -24.17 4.36
C ALA A 184 6.76 -25.53 4.12
N ALA A 185 8.09 -25.56 3.94
CA ALA A 185 8.82 -26.81 3.76
C ALA A 185 8.88 -27.65 5.05
N ALA A 186 8.77 -27.02 6.22
CA ALA A 186 8.75 -27.68 7.52
C ALA A 186 7.40 -28.37 7.86
N LEU A 187 6.38 -28.23 6.99
CA LEU A 187 5.13 -28.99 7.09
C LEU A 187 5.24 -30.42 6.55
N LYS A 188 6.42 -30.80 6.06
CA LYS A 188 6.77 -32.15 5.59
C LYS A 188 7.45 -32.93 6.70
#